data_AF-A0A9Q0SYF5-F1
#
_entry.id   AF-A0A9Q0SYF5-F1
#
_cell.length_a   1.000
_cell.length_b   1.000
_cell.length_c   1.000
_cell.angle_alpha   90.00
_cell.angle_beta   90.00
_cell.angle_gamma   90.00
#
_symmetry.space_group_name_H-M   'P 1'
#
loop_
_entity.id
_entity.type
_entity.pdbx_description
1 polymer ?
#
loop_
_entity_poly.entity_id
_entity_poly.type
_entity_poly.pdbx_seq_one_letter_code
_entity_poly.pdbx_strand_id
1 'polypeptide(L)'
;MANKNCFLPTLLLVLRIIVTLNAAAAAPSHSIASLNRSSFPGGFIFGTASSAYQYEGAAAEGGRGPSIWDVYTHRYPGSPLFVALL
;
A
#
# COMPACT_ATOMS: atom_id res chain seq x y z
N MET A 1 -31.00 -27.27 -45.24
CA MET A 1 -30.06 -28.13 -44.50
C MET A 1 -28.95 -27.26 -43.93
N ALA A 2 -29.15 -26.67 -42.76
CA ALA A 2 -28.20 -25.73 -42.18
C ALA A 2 -27.49 -26.35 -40.97
N ASN A 3 -26.17 -26.29 -41.03
CA ASN A 3 -25.32 -25.85 -39.92
C ASN A 3 -24.92 -26.88 -38.84
N LYS A 4 -24.06 -27.84 -39.22
CA LYS A 4 -23.18 -28.55 -38.28
C LYS A 4 -21.86 -27.79 -37.99
N ASN A 5 -21.62 -26.66 -38.67
CA ASN A 5 -20.33 -25.94 -38.67
C ASN A 5 -20.27 -24.76 -37.67
N CYS A 6 -21.38 -24.37 -37.04
CA CYS A 6 -21.45 -23.32 -36.01
C CYS A 6 -21.23 -23.87 -34.59
N PHE A 7 -21.36 -25.19 -34.41
CA PHE A 7 -21.20 -25.82 -33.10
C PHE A 7 -19.72 -25.97 -32.68
N LEU A 8 -18.82 -26.19 -33.65
CA LEU A 8 -17.40 -26.33 -33.39
C LEU A 8 -16.71 -25.03 -32.91
N PRO A 9 -16.91 -23.85 -33.55
CA PRO A 9 -16.30 -22.61 -33.06
C PRO A 9 -16.88 -22.16 -31.72
N THR A 10 -18.16 -22.43 -31.45
CA THR A 10 -18.79 -22.13 -30.16
C THR A 10 -18.27 -23.05 -29.05
N LEU A 11 -18.07 -24.35 -29.32
CA LEU A 11 -17.46 -25.29 -28.38
C LEU A 11 -16.01 -24.91 -28.03
N LEU A 12 -15.21 -24.52 -29.02
CA LEU A 12 -13.83 -24.07 -28.80
C LEU A 12 -13.78 -22.77 -27.99
N LEU A 13 -14.67 -21.82 -28.25
CA LEU A 13 -14.79 -20.59 -27.47
C LEU A 13 -15.13 -20.90 -26.01
N VAL A 14 -16.09 -21.79 -25.77
CA VAL A 14 -16.49 -22.21 -24.41
C VAL A 14 -15.34 -22.91 -23.68
N LEU A 15 -14.62 -23.82 -24.34
CA LEU A 15 -13.45 -24.48 -23.74
C LEU A 15 -12.34 -23.48 -23.40
N ARG A 16 -12.09 -22.49 -24.26
CA ARG A 16 -11.10 -21.43 -23.98
C ARG A 16 -11.54 -20.57 -22.80
N ILE A 17 -12.81 -20.18 -22.75
CA ILE A 17 -13.38 -19.45 -21.61
C ILE A 17 -13.19 -20.25 -20.31
N ILE A 18 -13.56 -21.54 -20.29
CA ILE A 18 -13.40 -22.41 -19.13
C ILE A 18 -11.93 -22.50 -18.68
N VAL A 19 -11.00 -22.70 -19.62
CA VAL A 19 -9.56 -22.76 -19.31
C VAL A 19 -9.03 -21.43 -18.77
N THR A 20 -9.45 -20.29 -19.35
CA THR A 20 -9.06 -18.97 -18.87
C THR A 20 -9.64 -18.61 -17.50
N LEU A 21 -10.87 -19.06 -17.20
CA LEU A 21 -11.50 -18.86 -15.89
C LEU A 21 -10.79 -19.65 -14.78
N ASN A 22 -10.37 -20.88 -15.07
CA ASN A 22 -9.63 -21.70 -14.11
C ASN A 22 -8.23 -21.14 -13.80
N ALA A 23 -7.58 -20.49 -14.77
CA ALA A 23 -6.26 -19.86 -14.56
C ALA A 23 -6.35 -18.58 -13.69
N ALA A 24 -7.43 -17.81 -13.80
CA ALA A 24 -7.63 -16.61 -12.98
C ALA A 24 -7.83 -16.92 -11.48
N ALA A 25 -8.32 -18.12 -11.14
CA ALA A 25 -8.52 -18.56 -9.76
C ALA A 25 -7.23 -19.01 -9.05
N ALA A 26 -6.12 -19.19 -9.79
CA ALA A 26 -4.83 -19.64 -9.26
C ALA A 26 -3.86 -18.50 -8.97
N ALA A 27 -4.36 -17.28 -8.75
CA ALA A 27 -3.53 -16.21 -8.22
C ALA A 27 -2.96 -16.67 -6.86
N PRO A 28 -1.63 -16.55 -6.62
CA PRO A 28 -1.04 -17.00 -5.36
C PRO A 28 -1.56 -16.12 -4.22
N SER A 29 -2.56 -16.60 -3.50
CA SER A 29 -3.02 -16.03 -2.24
C SER A 29 -2.00 -16.39 -1.15
N HIS A 30 -0.92 -15.63 -1.09
CA HIS A 30 -0.05 -15.68 0.08
C HIS A 30 -0.88 -15.22 1.28
N SER A 31 -1.26 -16.18 2.12
CA SER A 31 -1.99 -15.89 3.35
C SER A 31 -1.12 -15.01 4.24
N ILE A 32 -1.49 -13.74 4.37
CA ILE A 32 -0.83 -12.80 5.28
C ILE A 32 -0.94 -13.30 6.74
N ALA A 33 -1.91 -14.17 7.03
CA ALA A 33 -2.10 -14.76 8.35
C ALA A 33 -0.89 -15.59 8.85
N SER A 34 0.02 -16.02 7.97
CA SER A 34 1.25 -16.73 8.35
C SER A 34 2.52 -15.88 8.31
N LEU A 35 2.46 -14.63 7.84
CA LEU A 35 3.63 -13.74 7.80
C LEU A 35 4.02 -13.34 9.22
N ASN A 36 5.25 -13.67 9.61
CA ASN A 36 5.78 -13.36 10.93
C ASN A 36 7.29 -13.08 10.86
N ARG A 37 7.92 -12.80 12.00
CA ARG A 37 9.34 -12.40 12.05
C ARG A 37 10.30 -13.46 11.49
N SER A 38 9.95 -14.76 11.56
CA SER A 38 10.77 -15.84 11.00
C SER A 38 10.77 -15.87 9.46
N SER A 39 9.87 -15.13 8.82
CA SER A 39 9.86 -14.94 7.36
C SER A 39 11.00 -14.02 6.88
N PHE A 40 11.75 -13.39 7.79
CA PHE A 40 12.86 -12.49 7.49
C PHE A 40 14.20 -13.13 7.91
N PRO A 41 15.34 -12.77 7.28
CA PRO A 41 16.65 -13.28 7.67
C PRO A 41 16.97 -13.08 9.14
N GLY A 42 17.76 -13.99 9.72
CA GLY A 42 18.29 -13.83 11.07
C GLY A 42 19.03 -12.50 11.21
N GLY A 43 18.74 -11.75 12.28
CA GLY A 43 19.32 -10.42 12.52
C GLY A 43 18.58 -9.25 11.86
N PHE A 44 17.46 -9.50 11.16
CA PHE A 44 16.64 -8.41 10.63
C PHE A 44 16.06 -7.52 11.76
N ILE A 45 16.30 -6.21 11.65
CA ILE A 45 15.85 -5.21 12.62
C ILE A 45 14.53 -4.59 12.17
N PHE A 46 13.50 -4.79 12.99
CA PHE A 46 12.26 -4.04 12.93
C PHE A 46 12.32 -2.92 13.96
N GLY A 47 11.99 -1.70 13.55
CA GLY A 47 12.02 -0.53 14.41
C GLY A 47 10.89 0.43 14.08
N THR A 48 10.84 1.51 14.86
CA THR A 48 9.93 2.65 14.66
C THR A 48 10.76 3.92 14.51
N ALA A 49 10.23 4.92 13.84
CA ALA A 49 10.86 6.22 13.63
C ALA A 49 9.88 7.35 13.96
N SER A 50 10.42 8.47 14.44
CA SER A 50 9.67 9.70 14.72
C SER A 50 10.49 10.92 14.27
N SER A 51 9.85 12.09 14.23
CA SER A 51 10.53 13.37 13.99
C SER A 51 10.29 14.35 15.13
N ALA A 52 11.27 15.23 15.35
CA ALA A 52 11.26 16.18 16.47
C ALA A 52 10.01 17.07 16.48
N TYR A 53 9.68 17.69 15.35
CA TYR A 53 8.55 18.62 15.27
C TYR A 53 7.19 17.92 15.48
N GLN A 54 7.07 16.65 15.10
CA GLN A 54 5.83 15.89 15.29
C GLN A 54 5.63 15.38 16.71
N TYR A 55 6.71 15.11 17.46
CA TYR A 55 6.61 14.37 18.73
C TYR A 55 7.11 15.12 19.95
N GLU A 56 8.15 15.95 19.86
CA GLU A 56 8.78 16.56 21.03
C GLU A 56 7.89 17.64 21.69
N GLY A 57 7.18 18.43 20.88
CA GLY A 57 6.43 19.58 21.39
C GLY A 57 7.37 20.65 21.96
N ALA A 58 7.01 21.25 23.11
CA ALA A 58 7.84 22.21 23.85
C ALA A 58 8.49 23.30 22.98
N ALA A 59 7.78 23.75 21.94
CA ALA A 59 8.37 24.52 20.85
C ALA A 59 8.95 25.88 21.28
N ALA A 60 8.48 26.43 22.41
CA ALA A 60 8.92 27.69 23.00
C ALA A 60 9.55 27.54 24.40
N GLU A 61 9.95 26.33 24.78
CA GLU A 61 10.52 26.03 26.10
C GLU A 61 12.03 25.72 26.00
N GLY A 62 12.72 25.66 27.15
CA GLY A 62 14.09 25.13 27.24
C GLY A 62 15.16 25.92 26.48
N GLY A 63 14.89 27.16 26.06
CA GLY A 63 15.83 27.96 25.26
C GLY A 63 15.91 27.55 23.78
N ARG A 64 14.96 26.73 23.29
CA ARG A 64 14.88 26.36 21.88
C ARG A 64 14.54 27.58 21.01
N GLY A 65 15.32 27.80 19.95
CA GLY A 65 15.03 28.81 18.93
C GLY A 65 13.93 28.36 17.96
N PRO A 66 13.20 29.30 17.32
CA PRO A 66 12.14 28.96 16.38
C PRO A 66 12.70 28.24 15.13
N SER A 67 12.04 27.17 14.75
CA SER A 67 12.32 26.46 13.49
C SER A 67 11.49 27.02 12.34
N ILE A 68 11.84 26.67 11.09
CA ILE A 68 11.05 27.03 9.90
C ILE A 68 9.61 26.51 10.05
N TRP A 69 9.43 25.32 10.62
CA TRP A 69 8.13 24.72 10.87
C TRP A 69 7.29 25.53 11.85
N ASP A 70 7.90 26.10 12.89
CA ASP A 70 7.20 27.02 13.81
C ASP A 70 6.69 28.24 13.07
N VAL A 71 7.53 28.88 12.26
CA VAL A 71 7.15 30.08 11.50
C VAL A 71 6.04 29.76 10.49
N TYR A 72 6.15 28.63 9.82
CA TYR A 72 5.23 28.22 8.77
C TYR A 72 3.83 27.92 9.31
N THR A 73 3.71 27.10 10.36
CA THR A 73 2.42 26.68 10.92
C THR A 73 1.66 27.85 11.56
N HIS A 74 2.37 28.77 12.22
CA HIS A 74 1.76 29.97 12.81
C HIS A 74 1.34 31.00 11.75
N ARG A 75 2.08 31.09 10.63
CA ARG A 75 1.79 32.07 9.57
C ARG A 75 0.71 31.60 8.58
N TYR A 76 0.54 30.29 8.41
CA TYR A 76 -0.39 29.70 7.43
C TYR A 76 -1.25 28.58 8.02
N PRO A 77 -2.16 28.88 8.98
CA PRO A 77 -2.93 27.86 9.71
C PRO A 77 -3.93 27.07 8.84
N GLY A 78 -4.22 27.53 7.63
CA GLY A 78 -5.09 26.83 6.66
C GLY A 78 -4.35 26.12 5.53
N SER A 79 -3.01 26.06 5.56
CA SER A 79 -2.27 25.40 4.49
C SER A 79 -2.18 23.89 4.72
N PRO A 80 -2.57 23.05 3.74
CA PRO A 80 -2.61 21.59 3.90
C PRO A 80 -1.23 20.93 3.88
N LEU A 81 -0.15 21.70 3.66
CA LEU A 81 1.21 21.17 3.50
C LEU A 81 1.73 20.39 4.73
N PHE A 82 1.18 20.65 5.92
CA PHE A 82 1.59 19.94 7.13
C PHE A 82 0.99 18.53 7.27
N VAL A 83 -0.12 18.23 6.58
CA VAL A 83 -0.80 16.92 6.68
C VAL A 83 -0.31 15.94 5.61
N ALA A 84 0.34 16.42 4.55
CA ALA A 84 0.59 15.63 3.33
C ALA A 84 2.01 15.05 3.16
N LEU A 85 2.95 15.28 4.10
CA LEU A 85 4.36 14.89 3.93
C LEU A 85 4.91 13.95 5.02
N LEU A 86 4.04 13.19 5.68
CA LEU A 86 4.38 11.94 6.38
C LEU A 86 3.36 10.86 6.03
#